data_AF-A0AAW4J944-F1
#
_entry.id   AF-A0AAW4J944-F1
#
_cell.length_a   1.000
_cell.length_b   1.000
_cell.length_c   1.000
_cell.angle_alpha   90.00
_cell.angle_beta   90.00
_cell.angle_gamma   90.00
#
_symmetry.space_group_name_H-M   'P 1'
#
loop_
_entity.id
_entity.type
_entity.pdbx_description
1 polymer ?
#
loop_
_entity_poly.entity_id
_entity_poly.type
_entity_poly.pdbx_seq_one_letter_code
_entity_poly.pdbx_strand_id
1 'polypeptide(L)'
;MTDNYWKFILGLQHNAQLYFDHKIAEYKIEHKWCDITHDLFLVRDLETNELLYDSISHLIADLRDQQIQHCQLTPSDLLLPEFTRHFKQFIFDTSNYPVAVFLGRDQNFALVKVHAEKVKKFSTSTDPREFHGFASSQSYNKYLLFTLIRLDQKQLQIIDAFNKNLNWKNLHEDFQSRFLDSPFNFKQDKSLLLTNNLFLKNEISDYPLLDEPSPEFNLAFSWINKLGDLQDQIGTEVAMALASRSFHADIIDQNSIKIDLFQEDLNNAFISLVSHSANSYEKAYVNEDFSYIPPHALQHTSQINSETNNELNSDSSTEEKPTSVTASTLYLIFFLAVVIGLLYGVFWLVNHYEFAKFMVITFGVIIFLMIWSRK
;
A
#
# COMPACT_ATOMS: atom_id res chain seq x y z
N MET A 1 1.33 5.54 -11.67
CA MET A 1 0.99 4.11 -11.51
C MET A 1 -0.20 4.05 -10.57
N THR A 2 -1.07 3.05 -10.71
CA THR A 2 -2.13 2.76 -9.75
C THR A 2 -1.51 2.24 -8.45
N ASP A 3 -0.79 3.10 -7.71
CA ASP A 3 0.09 2.75 -6.57
C ASP A 3 -0.65 2.11 -5.39
N ASN A 4 -1.99 2.11 -5.44
CA ASN A 4 -2.82 1.53 -4.42
C ASN A 4 -3.83 0.49 -4.93
N TYR A 5 -3.70 -0.03 -6.17
CA TYR A 5 -4.64 -1.04 -6.65
C TYR A 5 -4.66 -2.29 -5.77
N TRP A 6 -3.50 -2.79 -5.35
CA TRP A 6 -3.44 -3.96 -4.48
C TRP A 6 -4.12 -3.69 -3.12
N LYS A 7 -4.04 -2.45 -2.62
CA LYS A 7 -4.75 -2.03 -1.39
C LYS A 7 -6.25 -1.96 -1.63
N PHE A 8 -6.68 -1.34 -2.74
CA PHE A 8 -8.09 -1.32 -3.17
C PHE A 8 -8.68 -2.74 -3.18
N ILE A 9 -8.06 -3.65 -3.92
CA ILE A 9 -8.64 -4.98 -4.15
C ILE A 9 -8.56 -5.86 -2.90
N LEU A 10 -7.56 -5.67 -2.04
CA LEU A 10 -7.48 -6.33 -0.74
C LEU A 10 -8.59 -5.85 0.20
N GLY A 11 -8.85 -4.54 0.27
CA GLY A 11 -9.97 -3.99 1.05
C GLY A 11 -11.33 -4.46 0.52
N LEU A 12 -11.50 -4.46 -0.81
CA LEU A 12 -12.71 -4.97 -1.46
C LEU A 12 -12.94 -6.44 -1.12
N GLN A 13 -11.92 -7.29 -1.27
CA GLN A 13 -12.05 -8.71 -0.96
C GLN A 13 -12.33 -8.96 0.52
N HIS A 14 -11.65 -8.25 1.43
CA HIS A 14 -11.82 -8.41 2.87
C HIS A 14 -13.29 -8.19 3.27
N ASN A 15 -13.87 -7.04 2.91
CA ASN A 15 -15.26 -6.76 3.28
C ASN A 15 -16.27 -7.58 2.48
N ALA A 16 -16.00 -7.91 1.21
CA ALA A 16 -16.85 -8.81 0.45
C ALA A 16 -16.97 -10.18 1.14
N GLN A 17 -15.84 -10.77 1.57
CA GLN A 17 -15.86 -12.04 2.29
C GLN A 17 -16.56 -11.93 3.65
N LEU A 18 -16.30 -10.86 4.43
CA LEU A 18 -17.00 -10.64 5.69
C LEU A 18 -18.52 -10.49 5.50
N TYR A 19 -18.96 -9.86 4.42
CA TYR A 19 -20.38 -9.72 4.10
C TYR A 19 -21.01 -11.06 3.70
N PHE A 20 -20.35 -11.85 2.86
CA PHE A 20 -20.78 -13.20 2.52
C PHE A 20 -20.83 -14.13 3.75
N ASP A 21 -19.90 -13.96 4.69
CA ASP A 21 -19.87 -14.66 5.98
C ASP A 21 -20.90 -14.12 7.00
N HIS A 22 -21.70 -13.12 6.66
CA HIS A 22 -22.67 -12.47 7.56
C HIS A 22 -22.05 -11.81 8.80
N LYS A 23 -20.77 -11.41 8.73
CA LYS A 23 -20.03 -10.76 9.83
C LYS A 23 -20.19 -9.24 9.85
N ILE A 24 -20.59 -8.64 8.72
CA ILE A 24 -20.85 -7.21 8.59
C ILE A 24 -22.21 -6.94 7.94
N ALA A 25 -22.76 -5.76 8.19
CA ALA A 25 -23.99 -5.28 7.57
C ALA A 25 -23.73 -4.65 6.19
N GLU A 26 -24.77 -4.49 5.38
CA GLU A 26 -24.70 -3.96 4.01
C GLU A 26 -24.03 -2.58 3.93
N TYR A 27 -24.34 -1.67 4.86
CA TYR A 27 -23.71 -0.33 4.90
C TYR A 27 -22.21 -0.33 5.24
N LYS A 28 -21.63 -1.51 5.54
CA LYS A 28 -20.19 -1.71 5.78
C LYS A 28 -19.50 -2.47 4.63
N ILE A 29 -20.20 -2.81 3.55
CA ILE A 29 -19.60 -3.54 2.42
C ILE A 29 -18.40 -2.78 1.85
N GLU A 30 -18.51 -1.47 1.73
CA GLU A 30 -17.40 -0.65 1.23
C GLU A 30 -16.34 -0.46 2.33
N HIS A 31 -15.14 -0.97 2.06
CA HIS A 31 -14.00 -0.80 2.96
C HIS A 31 -13.42 0.61 2.80
N LYS A 32 -12.96 1.24 3.89
CA LYS A 32 -12.35 2.58 3.86
C LYS A 32 -11.21 2.69 2.85
N TRP A 33 -10.45 1.61 2.68
CA TRP A 33 -9.37 1.58 1.68
C TRP A 33 -9.89 1.73 0.25
N CYS A 34 -11.09 1.22 -0.05
CA CYS A 34 -11.72 1.47 -1.33
C CYS A 34 -11.90 2.99 -1.49
N ASP A 35 -12.68 3.64 -0.64
CA ASP A 35 -12.96 5.09 -0.70
C ASP A 35 -11.72 5.98 -0.89
N ILE A 36 -10.59 5.62 -0.27
CA ILE A 36 -9.37 6.44 -0.31
C ILE A 36 -8.58 6.24 -1.61
N THR A 37 -8.57 5.01 -2.12
CA THR A 37 -7.70 4.60 -3.24
C THR A 37 -8.27 4.92 -4.62
N HIS A 38 -9.58 5.10 -4.73
CA HIS A 38 -10.25 5.42 -5.98
C HIS A 38 -11.40 6.40 -5.75
N ASP A 39 -11.71 7.20 -6.78
CA ASP A 39 -12.82 8.17 -6.72
C ASP A 39 -14.06 7.63 -7.45
N LEU A 40 -13.87 6.72 -8.41
CA LEU A 40 -14.94 6.19 -9.24
C LEU A 40 -14.70 4.71 -9.53
N PHE A 41 -15.71 3.88 -9.24
CA PHE A 41 -15.76 2.45 -9.51
C PHE A 41 -16.83 2.17 -10.56
N LEU A 42 -16.45 1.54 -11.67
CA LEU A 42 -17.42 1.11 -12.68
C LEU A 42 -17.14 -0.32 -13.13
N VAL A 43 -18.22 -1.08 -13.31
CA VAL A 43 -18.21 -2.40 -13.91
C VAL A 43 -19.03 -2.35 -15.19
N ARG A 44 -18.40 -2.73 -16.31
CA ARG A 44 -19.02 -2.80 -17.63
C ARG A 44 -19.30 -4.24 -18.03
N ASP A 45 -20.39 -4.44 -18.76
CA ASP A 45 -20.61 -5.70 -19.47
C ASP A 45 -19.53 -5.90 -20.54
N LEU A 46 -18.98 -7.12 -20.60
CA LEU A 46 -17.86 -7.46 -21.46
C LEU A 46 -18.19 -7.33 -22.97
N GLU A 47 -19.43 -7.63 -23.35
CA GLU A 47 -19.87 -7.70 -24.75
C GLU A 47 -20.58 -6.42 -25.21
N THR A 48 -21.38 -5.78 -24.35
CA THR A 48 -22.25 -4.65 -24.71
C THR A 48 -21.69 -3.27 -24.35
N ASN A 49 -20.73 -3.17 -23.42
CA ASN A 49 -20.24 -1.93 -22.80
C ASN A 49 -21.25 -1.25 -21.87
N GLU A 50 -22.36 -1.92 -21.57
CA GLU A 50 -23.36 -1.34 -20.69
C GLU A 50 -22.83 -1.26 -19.26
N LEU A 51 -23.22 -0.22 -18.54
CA LEU A 51 -22.87 -0.08 -17.13
C LEU A 51 -23.68 -1.11 -16.33
N LEU A 52 -22.98 -2.03 -15.65
CA LEU A 52 -23.61 -3.02 -14.77
C LEU A 52 -23.68 -2.49 -13.33
N TYR A 53 -22.55 -1.98 -12.82
CA TYR A 53 -22.46 -1.48 -11.45
C TYR A 53 -21.61 -0.22 -11.40
N ASP A 54 -22.04 0.73 -10.57
CA ASP A 54 -21.36 2.00 -10.27
C ASP A 54 -20.97 2.13 -8.79
N SER A 55 -21.20 1.08 -8.00
CA SER A 55 -20.76 1.00 -6.61
C SER A 55 -20.34 -0.42 -6.24
N ILE A 56 -19.36 -0.52 -5.34
CA ILE A 56 -18.90 -1.80 -4.79
C ILE A 56 -20.04 -2.46 -4.01
N SER A 57 -20.76 -1.68 -3.21
CA SER A 57 -21.88 -2.17 -2.40
C SER A 57 -22.96 -2.84 -3.25
N HIS A 58 -23.38 -2.23 -4.37
CA HIS A 58 -24.35 -2.83 -5.28
C HIS A 58 -23.81 -4.11 -5.93
N LEU A 59 -22.55 -4.11 -6.40
CA LEU A 59 -21.93 -5.31 -6.98
C LEU A 59 -21.95 -6.48 -5.98
N ILE A 60 -21.46 -6.26 -4.76
CA ILE A 60 -21.31 -7.32 -3.76
C ILE A 60 -22.67 -7.80 -3.25
N ALA A 61 -23.65 -6.91 -3.06
CA ALA A 61 -25.01 -7.29 -2.69
C ALA A 61 -25.67 -8.15 -3.76
N ASP A 62 -25.59 -7.74 -5.03
CA ASP A 62 -26.17 -8.50 -6.15
C ASP A 62 -25.46 -9.85 -6.35
N LEU A 63 -24.13 -9.92 -6.21
CA LEU A 63 -23.41 -11.20 -6.25
C LEU A 63 -23.87 -12.16 -5.14
N ARG A 64 -24.17 -11.64 -3.94
CA ARG A 64 -24.73 -12.46 -2.86
C ARG A 64 -26.13 -12.98 -3.22
N ASP A 65 -26.98 -12.15 -3.84
CA ASP A 65 -28.30 -12.57 -4.32
C ASP A 65 -28.19 -13.64 -5.42
N GLN A 66 -27.12 -13.60 -6.21
CA GLN A 66 -26.72 -14.63 -7.17
C GLN A 66 -26.07 -15.88 -6.52
N GLN A 67 -26.12 -16.01 -5.20
CA GLN A 67 -25.58 -17.15 -4.43
C GLN A 67 -24.06 -17.33 -4.52
N ILE A 68 -23.32 -16.23 -4.74
CA ILE A 68 -21.87 -16.20 -4.47
C ILE A 68 -21.64 -16.32 -2.96
N GLN A 69 -20.65 -17.11 -2.57
CA GLN A 69 -20.33 -17.42 -1.18
C GLN A 69 -18.91 -17.02 -0.78
N HIS A 70 -17.99 -16.97 -1.75
CA HIS A 70 -16.59 -16.65 -1.47
C HIS A 70 -16.07 -15.56 -2.38
N CYS A 71 -15.28 -14.65 -1.82
CA CYS A 71 -14.43 -13.71 -2.53
C CYS A 71 -12.98 -14.03 -2.20
N GLN A 72 -12.18 -14.32 -3.23
CA GLN A 72 -10.77 -14.65 -3.10
C GLN A 72 -9.97 -13.82 -4.08
N LEU A 73 -8.67 -13.66 -3.84
CA LEU A 73 -7.75 -13.06 -4.80
C LEU A 73 -6.92 -14.14 -5.48
N THR A 74 -6.65 -13.97 -6.78
CA THR A 74 -5.76 -14.84 -7.57
C THR A 74 -4.93 -13.99 -8.53
N PRO A 75 -3.64 -14.28 -8.76
CA PRO A 75 -2.84 -13.55 -9.76
C PRO A 75 -3.45 -13.63 -11.16
N SER A 76 -3.50 -12.49 -11.88
CA SER A 76 -4.09 -12.41 -13.22
C SER A 76 -3.37 -13.32 -14.22
N ASP A 77 -2.04 -13.39 -14.16
CA ASP A 77 -1.23 -14.19 -15.09
C ASP A 77 -1.47 -15.68 -14.91
N LEU A 78 -1.86 -16.09 -13.69
CA LEU A 78 -2.22 -17.46 -13.40
C LEU A 78 -3.64 -17.78 -13.89
N LEU A 79 -4.58 -16.85 -13.68
CA LEU A 79 -6.00 -17.05 -13.99
C LEU A 79 -6.32 -16.90 -15.49
N LEU A 80 -5.58 -16.02 -16.18
CA LEU A 80 -5.81 -15.59 -17.55
C LEU A 80 -4.48 -15.48 -18.34
N PRO A 81 -3.70 -16.57 -18.47
CA PRO A 81 -2.33 -16.53 -19.03
C PRO A 81 -2.25 -16.09 -20.50
N GLU A 82 -3.32 -16.28 -21.27
CA GLU A 82 -3.40 -15.90 -22.69
C GLU A 82 -4.41 -14.76 -22.93
N PHE A 83 -4.64 -13.93 -21.90
CA PHE A 83 -5.64 -12.89 -22.02
C PHE A 83 -5.27 -11.89 -23.10
N THR A 84 -6.14 -11.76 -24.10
CA THR A 84 -5.86 -10.86 -25.21
C THR A 84 -5.99 -9.42 -24.71
N ARG A 85 -4.90 -8.66 -24.84
CA ARG A 85 -4.86 -7.22 -24.54
C ARG A 85 -5.99 -6.42 -25.20
N HIS A 86 -6.46 -6.88 -26.36
CA HIS A 86 -7.47 -6.26 -27.17
C HIS A 86 -8.73 -7.12 -27.28
N PHE A 87 -9.75 -6.74 -26.51
CA PHE A 87 -11.11 -7.26 -26.70
C PHE A 87 -11.94 -6.25 -27.50
N LYS A 88 -13.10 -6.63 -28.05
CA LYS A 88 -13.88 -5.78 -28.99
C LYS A 88 -13.99 -4.33 -28.53
N GLN A 89 -14.30 -4.14 -27.24
CA GLN A 89 -14.59 -2.84 -26.65
C GLN A 89 -13.55 -2.37 -25.63
N PHE A 90 -12.63 -3.24 -25.21
CA PHE A 90 -11.71 -2.96 -24.11
C PHE A 90 -10.24 -3.20 -24.47
N ILE A 91 -9.38 -2.42 -23.84
CA ILE A 91 -7.95 -2.63 -23.72
C ILE A 91 -7.71 -3.06 -22.27
N PHE A 92 -7.17 -4.26 -22.11
CA PHE A 92 -6.84 -4.82 -20.81
C PHE A 92 -5.40 -4.54 -20.43
N ASP A 93 -5.15 -4.54 -19.11
CA ASP A 93 -3.79 -4.56 -18.59
C ASP A 93 -3.17 -5.94 -18.86
N THR A 94 -1.87 -5.95 -19.15
CA THR A 94 -1.09 -7.18 -19.40
C THR A 94 -0.04 -7.43 -18.34
N SER A 95 0.15 -6.50 -17.39
CA SER A 95 0.98 -6.80 -16.22
C SER A 95 0.23 -7.73 -15.27
N ASN A 96 0.95 -8.52 -14.49
CA ASN A 96 0.35 -9.29 -13.41
C ASN A 96 -0.29 -8.37 -12.36
N TYR A 97 -1.45 -8.74 -11.81
CA TYR A 97 -2.09 -8.09 -10.67
C TYR A 97 -3.04 -9.04 -9.92
N PRO A 98 -3.35 -8.78 -8.64
CA PRO A 98 -4.34 -9.57 -7.91
C PRO A 98 -5.76 -9.33 -8.44
N VAL A 99 -6.43 -10.38 -8.90
CA VAL A 99 -7.81 -10.35 -9.41
C VAL A 99 -8.77 -10.87 -8.34
N ALA A 100 -9.86 -10.13 -8.06
CA ALA A 100 -10.93 -10.65 -7.22
C ALA A 100 -11.76 -11.69 -7.99
N VAL A 101 -11.91 -12.85 -7.38
CA VAL A 101 -12.66 -14.00 -7.87
C VAL A 101 -13.82 -14.26 -6.93
N PHE A 102 -15.02 -14.28 -7.48
CA PHE A 102 -16.28 -14.54 -6.81
C PHE A 102 -16.72 -15.96 -7.12
N LEU A 103 -16.80 -16.80 -6.09
CA LEU A 103 -17.15 -18.21 -6.22
C LEU A 103 -18.52 -18.49 -5.62
N GLY A 104 -19.38 -19.10 -6.41
CA GLY A 104 -20.72 -19.52 -6.02
C GLY A 104 -21.01 -20.95 -6.46
N ARG A 105 -22.24 -21.41 -6.19
CA ARG A 105 -22.64 -22.78 -6.51
C ARG A 105 -22.76 -23.01 -8.03
N ASP A 106 -23.36 -22.04 -8.72
CA ASP A 106 -23.75 -22.18 -10.13
C ASP A 106 -22.98 -21.24 -11.07
N GLN A 107 -22.41 -20.17 -10.50
CA GLN A 107 -21.73 -19.11 -11.25
C GLN A 107 -20.46 -18.70 -10.51
N ASN A 108 -19.43 -18.39 -11.30
CA ASN A 108 -18.13 -17.97 -10.81
C ASN A 108 -17.62 -16.87 -11.71
N PHE A 109 -17.13 -15.79 -11.13
CA PHE A 109 -16.74 -14.59 -11.86
C PHE A 109 -15.37 -14.10 -11.43
N ALA A 110 -14.62 -13.52 -12.37
CA ALA A 110 -13.45 -12.71 -12.08
C ALA A 110 -13.74 -11.24 -12.38
N LEU A 111 -13.39 -10.37 -11.45
CA LEU A 111 -13.45 -8.91 -11.61
C LEU A 111 -12.14 -8.43 -12.25
N VAL A 112 -12.15 -8.30 -13.57
CA VAL A 112 -10.96 -8.03 -14.36
C VAL A 112 -10.85 -6.54 -14.64
N LYS A 113 -9.67 -5.97 -14.37
CA LYS A 113 -9.40 -4.54 -14.56
C LYS A 113 -9.28 -4.21 -16.04
N VAL A 114 -10.02 -3.22 -16.49
CA VAL A 114 -9.92 -2.65 -17.84
C VAL A 114 -8.98 -1.45 -17.78
N HIS A 115 -7.97 -1.44 -18.64
CA HIS A 115 -7.04 -0.30 -18.75
C HIS A 115 -7.68 0.89 -19.48
N ALA A 116 -8.38 0.62 -20.58
CA ALA A 116 -9.10 1.65 -21.33
C ALA A 116 -10.26 1.07 -22.15
N GLU A 117 -11.31 1.86 -22.34
CA GLU A 117 -12.36 1.58 -23.32
C GLU A 117 -11.86 1.96 -24.73
N LYS A 118 -12.14 1.13 -25.73
CA LYS A 118 -11.87 1.45 -27.13
C LYS A 118 -12.89 2.48 -27.60
N VAL A 119 -12.49 3.74 -27.55
CA VAL A 119 -13.30 4.83 -28.08
C VAL A 119 -13.46 4.65 -29.60
N LYS A 120 -14.70 4.63 -30.10
CA LYS A 120 -14.94 4.73 -31.54
C LYS A 120 -14.35 6.04 -32.03
N LYS A 121 -13.48 6.00 -33.04
CA LYS A 121 -12.97 7.23 -33.67
C LYS A 121 -14.18 8.06 -34.10
N PHE A 122 -14.22 9.32 -33.67
CA PHE A 122 -15.18 10.28 -34.22
C PHE A 122 -14.99 10.31 -35.73
N SER A 123 -16.00 9.88 -36.49
CA SER A 123 -16.17 10.33 -37.86
C SER A 123 -16.91 11.66 -37.78
N THR A 124 -16.30 12.74 -38.23
CA THR A 124 -17.02 14.01 -38.41
C THR A 124 -18.15 13.77 -39.41
N SER A 125 -19.38 13.63 -38.92
CA SER A 125 -20.56 13.75 -39.76
C SER A 125 -20.71 15.21 -40.17
N THR A 126 -21.08 15.44 -41.43
CA THR A 126 -21.44 16.77 -41.91
C THR A 126 -22.86 17.16 -41.52
N ASP A 127 -23.64 16.26 -40.90
CA ASP A 127 -24.99 16.55 -40.42
C ASP A 127 -24.98 17.09 -38.98
N PRO A 128 -25.35 18.37 -38.75
CA PRO A 128 -25.36 18.99 -37.43
C PRO A 128 -26.43 18.43 -36.48
N ARG A 129 -27.31 17.52 -36.94
CA ARG A 129 -28.32 16.82 -36.11
C ARG A 129 -27.81 15.50 -35.56
N GLU A 130 -26.71 14.97 -36.09
CA GLU A 130 -26.06 13.79 -35.53
C GLU A 130 -25.19 14.21 -34.34
N PHE A 131 -25.85 14.45 -33.20
CA PHE A 131 -25.16 14.68 -31.94
C PHE A 131 -24.60 13.35 -31.43
N HIS A 132 -23.40 13.00 -31.88
CA HIS A 132 -22.62 11.99 -31.19
C HIS A 132 -22.10 12.63 -29.91
N GLY A 133 -22.60 12.17 -28.76
CA GLY A 133 -22.21 12.66 -27.44
C GLY A 133 -20.68 12.78 -27.31
N PHE A 134 -20.24 13.78 -26.54
CA PHE A 134 -18.82 13.98 -26.29
C PHE A 134 -18.19 12.69 -25.73
N ALA A 135 -17.05 12.26 -26.31
CA ALA A 135 -16.27 11.23 -25.66
C ALA A 135 -15.89 11.77 -24.30
N SER A 136 -16.20 10.99 -23.26
CA SER A 136 -15.81 11.32 -21.90
C SER A 136 -14.30 11.52 -21.87
N SER A 137 -13.85 12.77 -21.77
CA SER A 137 -12.43 13.12 -21.58
C SER A 137 -11.99 12.87 -20.13
N GLN A 138 -12.70 11.99 -19.42
CA GLN A 138 -12.49 11.64 -18.03
C GLN A 138 -11.28 10.72 -17.89
N SER A 139 -10.10 11.22 -18.22
CA SER A 139 -8.85 10.74 -17.65
C SER A 139 -8.79 11.22 -16.18
N TYR A 140 -9.67 10.70 -15.33
CA TYR A 140 -9.60 10.92 -13.89
C TYR A 140 -8.44 10.09 -13.32
N ASN A 141 -7.63 10.71 -12.46
CA ASN A 141 -6.42 10.11 -11.91
C ASN A 141 -6.68 8.87 -11.01
N LYS A 142 -7.93 8.66 -10.57
CA LYS A 142 -8.36 7.63 -9.63
C LYS A 142 -9.61 6.86 -10.11
N TYR A 143 -9.72 6.64 -11.42
CA TYR A 143 -10.79 5.86 -12.01
C TYR A 143 -10.43 4.37 -12.07
N LEU A 144 -11.30 3.51 -11.53
CA LEU A 144 -11.20 2.07 -11.65
C LEU A 144 -12.34 1.51 -12.50
N LEU A 145 -11.98 0.95 -13.65
CA LEU A 145 -12.89 0.30 -14.57
C LEU A 145 -12.66 -1.21 -14.55
N PHE A 146 -13.75 -1.95 -14.49
CA PHE A 146 -13.74 -3.41 -14.46
C PHE A 146 -14.76 -4.01 -15.42
N THR A 147 -14.63 -5.31 -15.62
CA THR A 147 -15.66 -6.16 -16.21
C THR A 147 -15.70 -7.49 -15.46
N LEU A 148 -16.83 -8.19 -15.52
CA LEU A 148 -16.98 -9.52 -14.96
C LEU A 148 -16.78 -10.57 -16.05
N ILE A 149 -15.84 -11.47 -15.83
CA ILE A 149 -15.59 -12.61 -16.72
C ILE A 149 -16.06 -13.88 -16.02
N ARG A 150 -16.96 -14.62 -16.65
CA ARG A 150 -17.38 -15.93 -16.14
C ARG A 150 -16.21 -16.91 -16.25
N LEU A 151 -15.94 -17.61 -15.15
CA LEU A 151 -14.85 -18.57 -15.05
C LEU A 151 -15.25 -19.95 -15.54
N ASP A 152 -14.35 -20.59 -16.28
CA ASP A 152 -14.50 -21.97 -16.72
C ASP A 152 -13.93 -22.98 -15.70
N GLN A 153 -14.15 -24.27 -15.94
CA GLN A 153 -13.70 -25.32 -15.03
C GLN A 153 -12.16 -25.43 -14.91
N LYS A 154 -11.40 -25.07 -15.96
CA LYS A 154 -9.93 -25.09 -15.89
C LYS A 154 -9.44 -23.98 -14.97
N GLN A 155 -10.04 -22.80 -15.07
CA GLN A 155 -9.73 -21.66 -14.20
C GLN A 155 -10.07 -21.97 -12.75
N LEU A 156 -11.19 -22.64 -12.48
CA LEU A 156 -11.54 -23.09 -11.12
C LEU A 156 -10.49 -24.07 -10.56
N GLN A 157 -9.99 -25.01 -11.37
CA GLN A 157 -8.91 -25.92 -10.93
C GLN A 157 -7.62 -25.17 -10.61
N ILE A 158 -7.30 -24.12 -11.37
CA ILE A 158 -6.15 -23.26 -11.13
C ILE A 158 -6.31 -22.53 -9.79
N ILE A 159 -7.48 -21.96 -9.52
CA ILE A 159 -7.78 -21.28 -8.25
C ILE A 159 -7.66 -22.25 -7.07
N ASP A 160 -8.24 -23.45 -7.20
CA ASP A 160 -8.15 -24.49 -6.18
C ASP A 160 -6.69 -24.94 -5.94
N ALA A 161 -5.89 -25.04 -7.00
CA ALA A 161 -4.48 -25.40 -6.89
C ALA A 161 -3.65 -24.30 -6.24
N PHE A 162 -3.91 -23.05 -6.60
CA PHE A 162 -3.25 -21.88 -6.01
C PHE A 162 -3.50 -21.81 -4.50
N ASN A 163 -4.72 -22.05 -4.05
CA ASN A 163 -5.06 -21.97 -2.62
C ASN A 163 -4.58 -23.17 -1.79
N LYS A 164 -4.04 -24.24 -2.40
CA LYS A 164 -3.61 -25.43 -1.68
C LYS A 164 -2.22 -25.28 -1.05
N ASN A 165 -2.11 -25.76 0.19
CA ASN A 165 -0.83 -26.08 0.86
C ASN A 165 0.19 -24.95 0.95
N LEU A 166 -0.25 -23.72 1.22
CA LEU A 166 0.66 -22.64 1.57
C LEU A 166 1.35 -22.92 2.91
N ASN A 167 2.68 -23.00 2.90
CA ASN A 167 3.49 -23.10 4.11
C ASN A 167 4.23 -21.78 4.33
N TRP A 168 3.75 -21.01 5.30
CA TRP A 168 4.27 -19.68 5.64
C TRP A 168 5.74 -19.70 6.09
N LYS A 169 6.23 -20.80 6.69
CA LYS A 169 7.63 -20.94 7.08
C LYS A 169 8.54 -21.09 5.86
N ASN A 170 8.19 -22.01 4.95
CA ASN A 170 8.93 -22.21 3.72
C ASN A 170 8.94 -20.94 2.86
N LEU A 171 7.83 -20.20 2.84
CA LEU A 171 7.72 -18.93 2.13
C LEU A 171 8.61 -17.85 2.74
N HIS A 172 8.73 -17.78 4.08
CA HIS A 172 9.67 -16.87 4.74
C HIS A 172 11.13 -17.18 4.38
N GLU A 173 11.52 -18.45 4.43
CA GLU A 173 12.88 -18.88 4.04
C GLU A 173 13.18 -18.57 2.56
N ASP A 174 12.21 -18.84 1.66
CA ASP A 174 12.31 -18.51 0.23
C ASP A 174 12.49 -17.00 0.01
N PHE A 175 11.63 -16.17 0.61
CA PHE A 175 11.68 -14.72 0.42
C PHE A 175 12.96 -14.09 0.98
N GLN A 176 13.45 -14.60 2.11
CA GLN A 176 14.72 -14.14 2.68
C GLN A 176 15.88 -14.44 1.72
N SER A 177 16.00 -15.70 1.27
CA SER A 177 17.07 -16.13 0.37
C SER A 177 16.97 -15.47 -1.01
N ARG A 178 15.76 -15.28 -1.53
CA ARG A 178 15.53 -14.83 -2.91
C ARG A 178 15.62 -13.31 -3.04
N PHE A 179 15.06 -12.57 -2.09
CA PHE A 179 14.93 -11.12 -2.19
C PHE A 179 15.85 -10.34 -1.26
N LEU A 180 15.98 -10.76 0.01
CA LEU A 180 16.76 -10.00 0.99
C LEU A 180 18.26 -10.26 0.91
N ASP A 181 18.65 -11.47 0.53
CA ASP A 181 20.04 -11.86 0.29
C ASP A 181 20.56 -11.49 -1.12
N SER A 182 19.66 -11.00 -1.98
CA SER A 182 20.00 -10.55 -3.34
C SER A 182 20.97 -9.34 -3.32
N PRO A 183 21.93 -9.26 -4.26
CA PRO A 183 22.77 -8.07 -4.42
C PRO A 183 21.98 -6.82 -4.83
N PHE A 184 20.72 -6.98 -5.25
CA PHE A 184 19.82 -5.87 -5.60
C PHE A 184 19.06 -5.31 -4.39
N ASN A 185 19.24 -5.88 -3.19
CA ASN A 185 18.88 -5.21 -1.94
C ASN A 185 19.93 -4.13 -1.58
N PHE A 186 19.83 -2.97 -2.22
CA PHE A 186 20.85 -1.91 -2.13
C PHE A 186 21.11 -1.38 -0.71
N LYS A 187 20.08 -1.23 0.14
CA LYS A 187 20.23 -0.82 1.55
C LYS A 187 20.79 -1.93 2.45
N GLN A 188 20.89 -3.16 1.95
CA GLN A 188 21.37 -4.33 2.68
C GLN A 188 20.62 -4.63 3.98
N ASP A 189 19.41 -4.09 4.12
CA ASP A 189 18.55 -4.39 5.28
C ASP A 189 17.88 -5.75 5.09
N LYS A 190 18.35 -6.73 5.84
CA LYS A 190 17.85 -8.11 5.85
C LYS A 190 16.84 -8.37 6.97
N SER A 191 16.54 -7.37 7.80
CA SER A 191 15.58 -7.53 8.90
C SER A 191 14.14 -7.59 8.38
N LEU A 192 13.29 -8.31 9.10
CA LEU A 192 11.85 -8.36 8.87
C LEU A 192 11.14 -7.72 10.06
N LEU A 193 10.57 -6.54 9.85
CA LEU A 193 9.75 -5.86 10.84
C LEU A 193 8.40 -6.57 10.96
N LEU A 194 8.09 -7.09 12.16
CA LEU A 194 6.83 -7.78 12.40
C LEU A 194 5.68 -6.79 12.63
N THR A 195 4.56 -7.01 11.94
CA THR A 195 3.30 -6.27 12.13
C THR A 195 2.13 -7.24 12.28
N ASN A 196 1.11 -6.84 13.02
CA ASN A 196 -0.14 -7.58 13.15
C ASN A 196 -1.27 -7.05 12.25
N ASN A 197 -1.05 -5.94 11.54
CA ASN A 197 -2.02 -5.34 10.62
C ASN A 197 -1.33 -4.64 9.43
N LEU A 198 -2.10 -4.35 8.40
CA LEU A 198 -1.69 -3.48 7.29
C LEU A 198 -2.37 -2.12 7.41
N PHE A 199 -1.72 -1.09 6.87
CA PHE A 199 -2.22 0.28 6.93
C PHE A 199 -2.14 0.95 5.56
N LEU A 200 -3.21 1.64 5.19
CA LEU A 200 -3.21 2.61 4.11
C LEU A 200 -2.96 3.99 4.70
N LYS A 201 -1.82 4.60 4.35
CA LYS A 201 -1.45 5.94 4.81
C LYS A 201 -1.97 7.00 3.84
N ASN A 202 -2.52 8.07 4.39
CA ASN A 202 -2.78 9.32 3.68
C ASN A 202 -2.13 10.47 4.47
N GLU A 203 -2.05 11.68 3.91
CA GLU A 203 -1.43 12.85 4.56
C GLU A 203 -1.98 13.18 5.95
N ILE A 204 -3.21 12.72 6.25
CA ILE A 204 -3.98 13.09 7.44
C ILE A 204 -4.07 11.95 8.46
N SER A 205 -4.03 10.69 8.03
CA SER A 205 -4.28 9.54 8.91
C SER A 205 -3.85 8.21 8.29
N ASP A 206 -3.67 7.23 9.17
CA ASP A 206 -3.44 5.82 8.84
C ASP A 206 -4.74 5.04 9.02
N TYR A 207 -5.11 4.28 7.99
CA TYR A 207 -6.34 3.49 7.96
C TYR A 207 -5.98 1.99 8.04
N PRO A 208 -6.38 1.27 9.09
CA PRO A 208 -6.08 -0.15 9.21
C PRO A 208 -6.86 -0.98 8.18
N LEU A 209 -6.34 -2.16 7.82
CA LEU A 209 -7.09 -3.18 7.09
C LEU A 209 -8.10 -3.87 8.02
N LEU A 210 -7.64 -4.31 9.19
CA LEU A 210 -8.48 -4.94 10.20
C LEU A 210 -8.88 -3.91 11.25
N ASP A 211 -10.19 -3.67 11.42
CA ASP A 211 -10.69 -2.79 12.49
C ASP A 211 -10.34 -3.35 13.89
N GLU A 212 -10.35 -4.67 14.04
CA GLU A 212 -10.02 -5.39 15.29
C GLU A 212 -8.91 -6.43 15.02
N PRO A 213 -7.62 -6.03 14.99
CA PRO A 213 -6.53 -6.96 14.71
C PRO A 213 -6.24 -7.90 15.89
N SER A 214 -5.75 -9.10 15.59
CA SER A 214 -5.17 -9.99 16.61
C SER A 214 -3.97 -9.33 17.29
N PRO A 215 -3.71 -9.57 18.59
CA PRO A 215 -2.48 -9.14 19.24
C PRO A 215 -1.23 -9.85 18.68
N GLU A 216 -1.41 -11.02 18.05
CA GLU A 216 -0.31 -11.79 17.46
C GLU A 216 0.20 -11.16 16.16
N PHE A 217 1.52 -11.19 15.94
CA PHE A 217 2.10 -10.73 14.69
C PHE A 217 1.69 -11.63 13.53
N ASN A 218 1.52 -11.03 12.36
CA ASN A 218 1.10 -11.70 11.14
C ASN A 218 2.25 -11.68 10.11
N LEU A 219 2.76 -12.85 9.78
CA LEU A 219 3.91 -12.99 8.89
C LEU A 219 3.60 -12.52 7.47
N ALA A 220 2.35 -12.72 7.01
CA ALA A 220 1.92 -12.29 5.69
C ALA A 220 1.93 -10.77 5.57
N PHE A 221 1.37 -10.07 6.55
CA PHE A 221 1.37 -8.60 6.58
C PHE A 221 2.78 -8.03 6.71
N SER A 222 3.64 -8.68 7.50
CA SER A 222 5.04 -8.30 7.67
C SER A 222 5.81 -8.37 6.34
N TRP A 223 5.62 -9.46 5.58
CA TRP A 223 6.23 -9.60 4.27
C TRP A 223 5.64 -8.67 3.21
N ILE A 224 4.34 -8.36 3.25
CA ILE A 224 3.72 -7.40 2.33
C ILE A 224 4.42 -6.05 2.47
N ASN A 225 4.60 -5.57 3.71
CA ASN A 225 5.32 -4.32 3.95
C ASN A 225 6.77 -4.40 3.45
N LYS A 226 7.49 -5.48 3.80
CA LYS A 226 8.91 -5.61 3.43
C LYS A 226 9.13 -5.67 1.92
N LEU A 227 8.32 -6.43 1.19
CA LEU A 227 8.44 -6.55 -0.27
C LEU A 227 8.00 -5.25 -0.96
N GLY A 228 6.96 -4.58 -0.46
CA GLY A 228 6.56 -3.25 -0.95
C GLY A 228 7.69 -2.21 -0.79
N ASP A 229 8.27 -2.12 0.41
CA ASP A 229 9.40 -1.23 0.69
C ASP A 229 10.62 -1.54 -0.20
N LEU A 230 10.88 -2.83 -0.47
CA LEU A 230 11.96 -3.26 -1.35
C LEU A 230 11.71 -2.85 -2.81
N GLN A 231 10.47 -2.96 -3.31
CA GLN A 231 10.09 -2.50 -4.65
C GLN A 231 10.34 -0.99 -4.79
N ASP A 232 9.87 -0.20 -3.83
CA ASP A 232 10.03 1.26 -3.82
C ASP A 232 11.51 1.67 -3.73
N GLN A 233 12.29 0.97 -2.90
CA GLN A 233 13.73 1.18 -2.78
C GLN A 233 14.44 0.94 -4.11
N ILE A 234 14.18 -0.18 -4.78
CA ILE A 234 14.85 -0.52 -6.05
C ILE A 234 14.43 0.46 -7.14
N GLY A 235 13.14 0.79 -7.23
CA GLY A 235 12.64 1.78 -8.18
C GLY A 235 13.29 3.15 -7.98
N THR A 236 13.45 3.57 -6.73
CA THR A 236 14.13 4.82 -6.37
C THR A 236 15.60 4.80 -6.78
N GLU A 237 16.33 3.71 -6.47
CA GLU A 237 17.75 3.59 -6.81
C GLU A 237 17.98 3.57 -8.33
N VAL A 238 17.14 2.86 -9.08
CA VAL A 238 17.19 2.84 -10.56
C VAL A 238 16.92 4.25 -11.12
N ALA A 239 15.90 4.95 -10.61
CA ALA A 239 15.62 6.33 -11.03
C ALA A 239 16.77 7.29 -10.68
N MET A 240 17.41 7.11 -9.52
CA MET A 240 18.58 7.90 -9.11
C MET A 240 19.81 7.59 -9.97
N ALA A 241 20.01 6.33 -10.37
CA ALA A 241 21.09 5.93 -11.28
C ALA A 241 20.92 6.60 -12.65
N LEU A 242 19.71 6.60 -13.22
CA LEU A 242 19.40 7.30 -14.47
C LEU A 242 19.65 8.82 -14.37
N ALA A 243 19.50 9.40 -13.18
CA ALA A 243 19.81 10.80 -12.90
C ALA A 243 21.29 11.05 -12.54
N SER A 244 22.15 10.02 -12.59
CA SER A 244 23.56 10.04 -12.18
C SER A 244 23.78 10.45 -10.71
N ARG A 245 22.87 10.04 -9.83
CA ARG A 245 22.84 10.40 -8.39
C ARG A 245 22.93 9.20 -7.45
N SER A 246 22.84 7.97 -7.95
CA SER A 246 22.94 6.77 -7.12
C SER A 246 24.40 6.38 -6.90
N PHE A 247 24.72 5.95 -5.67
CA PHE A 247 26.00 5.32 -5.34
C PHE A 247 26.15 3.93 -5.99
N HIS A 248 25.07 3.36 -6.53
CA HIS A 248 25.02 2.06 -7.17
C HIS A 248 24.92 2.14 -8.70
N ALA A 249 25.09 3.32 -9.30
CA ALA A 249 24.92 3.55 -10.73
C ALA A 249 25.70 2.56 -11.61
N ASP A 250 26.98 2.32 -11.31
CA ASP A 250 27.81 1.38 -12.08
C ASP A 250 27.27 -0.06 -12.04
N ILE A 251 26.78 -0.51 -10.89
CA ILE A 251 26.22 -1.86 -10.72
C ILE A 251 24.88 -1.96 -11.46
N ILE A 252 24.06 -0.92 -11.39
CA ILE A 252 22.75 -0.85 -12.03
C ILE A 252 22.93 -0.87 -13.56
N ASP A 253 23.80 -0.03 -14.11
CA ASP A 253 24.04 0.04 -15.55
C ASP A 253 24.59 -1.29 -16.10
N GLN A 254 25.50 -1.93 -15.37
CA GLN A 254 26.07 -3.22 -15.76
C GLN A 254 25.09 -4.39 -15.66
N ASN A 255 24.02 -4.27 -14.87
CA ASN A 255 23.09 -5.37 -14.58
C ASN A 255 21.62 -5.02 -14.88
N SER A 256 21.34 -4.01 -15.70
CA SER A 256 19.98 -3.52 -16.00
C SER A 256 18.98 -4.64 -16.32
N ILE A 257 19.31 -5.53 -17.25
CA ILE A 257 18.45 -6.68 -17.61
C ILE A 257 18.17 -7.60 -16.41
N LYS A 258 19.16 -7.85 -15.56
CA LYS A 258 18.98 -8.70 -14.37
C LYS A 258 18.13 -8.02 -13.31
N ILE A 259 18.22 -6.69 -13.22
CA ILE A 259 17.39 -5.89 -12.32
C ILE A 259 15.95 -5.91 -12.80
N ASP A 260 15.70 -5.74 -14.11
CA ASP A 260 14.35 -5.83 -14.68
C ASP A 260 13.71 -7.20 -14.38
N LEU A 261 14.45 -8.29 -14.60
CA LEU A 261 13.99 -9.65 -14.28
C LEU A 261 13.76 -9.83 -12.77
N PHE A 262 14.62 -9.27 -11.92
CA PHE A 262 14.45 -9.31 -10.47
C PHE A 262 13.22 -8.51 -10.01
N GLN A 263 12.95 -7.36 -10.62
CA GLN A 263 11.76 -6.54 -10.32
C GLN A 263 10.47 -7.24 -10.77
N GLU A 264 10.48 -7.89 -11.94
CA GLU A 264 9.37 -8.71 -12.42
C GLU A 264 9.09 -9.87 -11.45
N ASP A 265 10.14 -10.57 -11.05
CA ASP A 265 10.05 -11.68 -10.11
C ASP A 265 9.55 -11.25 -8.72
N LEU A 266 10.09 -10.15 -8.20
CA LEU A 266 9.65 -9.51 -6.96
C LEU A 266 8.18 -9.09 -7.04
N ASN A 267 7.74 -8.53 -8.16
CA ASN A 267 6.35 -8.15 -8.37
C ASN A 267 5.42 -9.38 -8.40
N ASN A 268 5.82 -10.46 -9.08
CA ASN A 268 5.04 -11.69 -9.12
C ASN A 268 4.92 -12.36 -7.74
N ALA A 269 6.01 -12.37 -6.96
CA ALA A 269 5.99 -12.85 -5.58
C ALA A 269 5.12 -11.96 -4.69
N PHE A 270 5.21 -10.63 -4.83
CA PHE A 270 4.37 -9.69 -4.10
C PHE A 270 2.88 -9.88 -4.39
N ILE A 271 2.49 -10.01 -5.66
CA ILE A 271 1.11 -10.26 -6.06
C ILE A 271 0.60 -11.59 -5.49
N SER A 272 1.41 -12.63 -5.58
CA SER A 272 1.07 -13.95 -5.01
C SER A 272 0.91 -13.87 -3.49
N LEU A 273 1.78 -13.14 -2.80
CA LEU A 273 1.70 -12.90 -1.37
C LEU A 273 0.42 -12.14 -0.99
N VAL A 274 0.09 -11.06 -1.70
CA VAL A 274 -1.16 -10.31 -1.48
C VAL A 274 -2.37 -11.22 -1.67
N SER A 275 -2.38 -12.03 -2.73
CA SER A 275 -3.47 -12.97 -2.99
C SER A 275 -3.61 -14.04 -1.91
N HIS A 276 -2.51 -14.65 -1.47
CA HIS A 276 -2.52 -15.62 -0.38
C HIS A 276 -2.94 -15.02 0.97
N SER A 277 -2.51 -13.79 1.24
CA SER A 277 -2.86 -13.05 2.45
C SER A 277 -4.36 -12.79 2.49
N ALA A 278 -4.94 -12.29 1.39
CA ALA A 278 -6.38 -12.07 1.25
C ALA A 278 -7.21 -13.34 1.54
N ASN A 279 -6.71 -14.49 1.10
CA ASN A 279 -7.44 -15.75 1.18
C ASN A 279 -7.24 -16.50 2.51
N SER A 280 -6.18 -16.19 3.27
CA SER A 280 -5.79 -17.01 4.43
C SER A 280 -4.84 -16.35 5.44
N TYR A 281 -4.87 -15.02 5.60
CA TYR A 281 -3.99 -14.32 6.57
C TYR A 281 -4.16 -14.84 8.00
N GLU A 282 -5.32 -15.39 8.38
CA GLU A 282 -5.55 -15.96 9.70
C GLU A 282 -4.64 -17.16 9.99
N LYS A 283 -4.13 -17.84 8.95
CA LYS A 283 -3.18 -18.95 9.08
C LYS A 283 -1.72 -18.47 9.16
N ALA A 284 -1.49 -17.16 9.03
CA ALA A 284 -0.17 -16.54 8.99
C ALA A 284 0.25 -15.89 10.32
N TYR A 285 -0.58 -16.00 11.36
CA TYR A 285 -0.19 -15.55 12.70
C TYR A 285 0.96 -16.39 13.24
N VAL A 286 1.94 -15.71 13.83
CA VAL A 286 3.14 -16.34 14.39
C VAL A 286 2.78 -16.96 15.74
N ASN A 287 2.67 -18.30 15.79
CA ASN A 287 2.45 -19.09 17.00
C ASN A 287 3.74 -19.76 17.49
N GLU A 288 3.71 -20.42 18.66
CA GLU A 288 4.89 -21.05 19.30
C GLU A 288 5.61 -22.09 18.41
N ASP A 289 4.94 -22.68 17.41
CA ASP A 289 5.52 -23.61 16.44
C ASP A 289 6.37 -22.92 15.34
N PHE A 290 6.21 -21.60 15.16
CA PHE A 290 7.19 -20.76 14.44
C PHE A 290 8.37 -20.51 15.37
N SER A 291 9.21 -21.53 15.52
CA SER A 291 10.44 -21.51 16.30
C SER A 291 11.22 -20.20 16.10
N TYR A 292 11.15 -19.34 17.13
CA TYR A 292 12.02 -18.22 17.48
C TYR A 292 12.87 -17.68 16.33
N ILE A 293 12.37 -16.66 15.62
CA ILE A 293 13.23 -15.82 14.77
C ILE A 293 14.23 -15.13 15.71
N PRO A 294 15.55 -15.30 15.53
CA PRO A 294 16.52 -14.78 16.48
C PRO A 294 16.39 -13.25 16.61
N PRO A 295 16.44 -12.70 17.84
CA PRO A 295 16.14 -11.30 18.15
C PRO A 295 17.10 -10.31 17.48
N HIS A 296 18.18 -10.77 16.85
CA HIS A 296 19.12 -9.94 16.11
C HIS A 296 18.58 -9.43 14.76
N ALA A 297 17.47 -10.01 14.25
CA ALA A 297 16.81 -9.62 13.00
C ALA A 297 15.38 -9.08 13.18
N LEU A 298 14.90 -9.04 14.43
CA LEU A 298 13.56 -8.58 14.78
C LEU A 298 13.64 -7.19 15.41
N GLN A 299 13.14 -6.19 14.68
CA GLN A 299 12.79 -4.94 15.32
C GLN A 299 11.35 -5.07 15.81
N HIS A 300 11.16 -4.94 17.12
CA HIS A 300 9.82 -4.84 17.70
C HIS A 300 9.44 -3.38 17.77
N THR A 301 8.28 -3.04 17.22
CA THR A 301 7.59 -1.79 17.59
C THR A 301 6.25 -2.17 18.17
N SER A 302 6.17 -2.19 19.50
CA SER A 302 4.89 -2.13 20.20
C SER A 302 4.36 -0.71 20.07
N GLN A 303 3.57 -0.43 19.04
CA GLN A 303 2.80 0.82 18.96
C GLN A 303 1.49 0.68 19.71
N ILE A 304 1.59 0.51 21.04
CA ILE A 304 0.53 0.86 21.98
C ILE A 304 1.22 1.42 23.23
N ASN A 305 1.21 2.76 23.36
CA ASN A 305 0.75 3.45 24.57
C ASN A 305 0.90 4.97 24.42
N SER A 306 -0.26 5.60 24.29
CA SER A 306 -0.56 6.85 24.97
C SER A 306 -0.37 6.71 26.49
N GLU A 307 -0.01 7.83 27.13
CA GLU A 307 -0.37 8.27 28.49
C GLU A 307 0.74 8.42 29.55
N THR A 308 0.90 9.69 29.96
CA THR A 308 0.82 10.24 31.32
C THR A 308 1.71 9.68 32.45
N ASN A 309 2.45 10.62 33.06
CA ASN A 309 3.18 10.54 34.32
C ASN A 309 2.50 9.72 35.44
N ASN A 310 3.23 8.83 36.11
CA ASN A 310 3.66 9.01 37.51
C ASN A 310 4.51 7.83 38.04
N GLU A 311 5.69 8.19 38.55
CA GLU A 311 6.38 7.74 39.77
C GLU A 311 6.50 6.25 40.18
N LEU A 312 7.77 5.84 40.16
CA LEU A 312 8.60 5.24 41.23
C LEU A 312 8.62 3.71 41.50
N ASN A 313 9.86 3.22 41.43
CA ASN A 313 10.52 2.10 42.12
C ASN A 313 10.23 0.67 41.60
N SER A 314 11.19 -0.22 41.40
CA SER A 314 12.65 -0.23 41.68
C SER A 314 13.32 -1.42 40.99
N ASP A 315 14.55 -1.19 40.52
CA ASP A 315 15.74 -2.07 40.42
C ASP A 315 15.69 -3.46 39.76
N SER A 316 16.43 -3.60 38.64
CA SER A 316 17.77 -4.27 38.59
C SER A 316 18.22 -4.37 37.13
N SER A 317 19.15 -3.54 36.67
CA SER A 317 20.62 -3.75 36.64
C SER A 317 21.15 -4.15 35.27
N THR A 318 21.69 -3.19 34.53
CA THR A 318 22.90 -3.39 33.71
C THR A 318 23.62 -2.06 33.55
N GLU A 319 24.93 -2.10 33.78
CA GLU A 319 25.84 -0.97 33.91
C GLU A 319 25.94 -0.09 32.65
N GLU A 320 25.49 1.16 32.73
CA GLU A 320 25.97 2.23 31.87
C GLU A 320 26.98 3.09 32.60
N LYS A 321 28.14 3.30 31.99
CA LYS A 321 29.22 4.16 32.50
C LYS A 321 28.69 5.58 32.71
N PRO A 322 28.94 6.22 33.86
CA PRO A 322 28.49 7.59 34.09
C PRO A 322 29.25 8.53 33.14
N THR A 323 28.49 9.26 32.31
CA THR A 323 29.00 10.45 31.63
C THR A 323 29.52 11.41 32.70
N SER A 324 30.82 11.72 32.65
CA SER A 324 31.43 12.56 33.69
C SER A 324 30.74 13.92 33.70
N VAL A 325 30.48 14.44 34.90
CA VAL A 325 29.82 15.73 35.18
C VAL A 325 30.48 16.89 34.41
N THR A 326 31.75 16.73 34.03
CA THR A 326 32.53 17.63 33.18
C THR A 326 32.07 17.69 31.71
N ALA A 327 31.56 16.60 31.14
CA ALA A 327 31.06 16.59 29.75
C ALA A 327 29.70 17.28 29.64
N SER A 328 28.78 17.00 30.58
CA SER A 328 27.45 17.63 30.62
C SER A 328 27.51 19.14 30.83
N THR A 329 28.43 19.62 31.70
CA THR A 329 28.67 21.06 31.88
C THR A 329 29.26 21.74 30.65
N LEU A 330 30.12 21.05 29.90
CA LEU A 330 30.71 21.61 28.67
C LEU A 330 29.69 21.71 27.54
N TYR A 331 28.78 20.74 27.40
CA TYR A 331 27.65 20.83 26.48
C TYR A 331 26.68 21.96 26.85
N LEU A 332 26.40 22.15 28.13
CA LEU A 332 25.55 23.26 28.61
C LEU A 332 26.17 24.63 28.29
N ILE A 333 27.47 24.79 28.53
CA ILE A 333 28.19 26.04 28.22
C ILE A 333 28.19 26.30 26.71
N PHE A 334 28.42 25.27 25.89
CA PHE A 334 28.41 25.40 24.44
C PHE A 334 27.01 25.77 23.92
N PHE A 335 25.97 25.12 24.42
CA PHE A 335 24.59 25.44 24.10
C PHE A 335 24.24 26.88 24.48
N LEU A 336 24.62 27.32 25.69
CA LEU A 336 24.36 28.68 26.15
C LEU A 336 25.10 29.71 25.29
N ALA A 337 26.33 29.44 24.87
CA ALA A 337 27.09 30.31 23.98
C ALA A 337 26.44 30.45 22.60
N VAL A 338 25.92 29.37 22.03
CA VAL A 338 25.18 29.40 20.74
C VAL A 338 23.88 30.21 20.88
N VAL A 339 23.12 29.99 21.96
CA VAL A 339 21.87 30.73 22.21
C VAL A 339 22.14 32.22 22.42
N ILE A 340 23.15 32.58 23.20
CA ILE A 340 23.54 33.98 23.40
C ILE A 340 24.02 34.60 22.08
N GLY A 341 24.79 33.86 21.27
CA GLY A 341 25.24 34.31 19.95
C GLY A 341 24.09 34.60 19.00
N LEU A 342 23.07 33.72 18.97
CA LEU A 342 21.86 33.92 18.17
C LEU A 342 21.05 35.12 18.67
N LEU A 343 20.83 35.24 19.98
CA LEU A 343 20.10 36.37 20.57
C LEU A 343 20.81 37.70 20.33
N TYR A 344 22.14 37.73 20.47
CA TYR A 344 22.94 38.90 20.17
C TYR A 344 22.94 39.24 18.68
N GLY A 345 22.98 38.23 17.81
CA GLY A 345 22.85 38.40 16.36
C GLY A 345 21.51 39.04 15.99
N VAL A 346 20.40 38.56 16.56
CA VAL A 346 19.07 39.14 16.37
C VAL A 346 19.01 40.56 16.92
N PHE A 347 19.56 40.82 18.12
CA PHE A 347 19.62 42.16 18.70
C PHE A 347 20.41 43.14 17.81
N TRP A 348 21.56 42.72 17.29
CA TRP A 348 22.40 43.53 16.41
C TRP A 348 21.68 43.84 15.08
N LEU A 349 21.02 42.85 14.49
CA LEU A 349 20.22 43.00 13.28
C LEU A 349 19.06 43.99 13.48
N VAL A 350 18.37 43.90 14.62
CA VAL A 350 17.30 44.82 15.01
C VAL A 350 17.84 46.23 15.25
N ASN A 351 19.05 46.39 15.79
CA ASN A 351 19.60 47.70 16.10
C ASN A 351 20.14 48.45 14.86
N HIS A 352 20.66 47.74 13.87
CA HIS A 352 21.24 48.36 12.65
C HIS A 352 20.27 48.44 11.46
N TYR A 353 19.21 47.64 11.41
CA TYR A 353 18.29 47.61 10.27
C TYR A 353 16.83 47.86 10.68
N GLU A 354 16.24 48.98 10.23
CA GLU A 354 14.84 49.32 10.50
C GLU A 354 13.84 48.28 9.95
N PHE A 355 14.19 47.61 8.85
CA PHE A 355 13.38 46.54 8.27
C PHE A 355 13.27 45.30 9.19
N ALA A 356 14.32 44.99 9.97
CA ALA A 356 14.29 43.88 10.92
C ALA A 356 13.36 44.18 12.11
N LYS A 357 13.30 45.44 12.58
CA LYS A 357 12.31 45.88 13.58
C LYS A 357 10.89 45.66 13.08
N PHE A 358 10.60 46.05 11.83
CA PHE A 358 9.28 45.85 11.22
C PHE A 358 8.91 44.37 11.15
N MET A 359 9.83 43.49 10.71
CA MET A 359 9.58 42.05 10.59
C MET A 359 9.29 41.40 11.95
N VAL A 360 10.06 41.74 13.00
CA VAL A 360 9.84 41.19 14.36
C VAL A 360 8.49 41.64 14.93
N ILE A 361 8.12 42.91 14.76
CA ILE A 361 6.80 43.40 15.19
C ILE A 361 5.68 42.68 14.42
N THR A 362 5.84 42.52 13.10
CA THR A 362 4.85 41.87 12.24
C THR A 362 4.66 40.40 12.63
N PHE A 363 5.74 39.66 12.87
CA PHE A 363 5.66 38.28 13.36
C PHE A 363 5.05 38.19 14.76
N GLY A 364 5.37 39.11 15.67
CA GLY A 364 4.75 39.17 16.99
C GLY A 364 3.24 39.39 16.92
N VAL A 365 2.80 40.27 16.02
CA VAL A 365 1.37 40.53 15.76
C VAL A 365 0.70 39.29 15.15
N ILE A 366 1.34 38.61 14.20
CA ILE A 366 0.80 37.38 13.60
C ILE A 366 0.64 36.29 14.67
N ILE A 367 1.64 36.08 15.52
CA ILE A 367 1.57 35.08 16.60
C ILE A 367 0.46 35.44 17.59
N PHE A 368 0.35 36.72 17.98
CA PHE A 368 -0.72 37.17 18.86
C PHE A 368 -2.12 36.99 18.24
N LEU A 369 -2.29 37.29 16.95
CA LEU A 369 -3.53 37.04 16.22
C LEU A 369 -3.84 35.55 16.11
N MET A 370 -2.83 34.69 15.93
CA MET A 370 -2.99 33.23 15.87
C MET A 370 -3.42 32.64 17.22
N ILE A 371 -2.91 33.20 18.32
CA ILE A 371 -3.32 32.83 19.69
C ILE A 371 -4.74 33.33 19.97
N TRP A 372 -5.09 34.53 19.49
CA TRP A 372 -6.45 35.06 19.66
C TRP A 372 -7.46 34.31 18.80
N SER A 373 -7.15 33.91 17.56
CA SER A 373 -8.08 33.16 16.71
C SER A 373 -8.37 31.73 17.19
N ARG A 374 -7.61 31.24 18.18
CA ARG A 374 -7.84 29.95 18.85
C ARG A 374 -8.64 30.08 20.16
N LYS A 375 -9.02 31.29 20.55
CA LYS A 375 -10.06 31.58 21.55
C LYS A 375 -11.34 32.00 20.83
#